data_AF-A0A512HVT9-F1
#
_entry.id   AF-A0A512HVT9-F1
#
_cell.length_a   1.000
_cell.length_b   1.000
_cell.length_c   1.000
_cell.angle_alpha   90.00
_cell.angle_beta   90.00
_cell.angle_gamma   90.00
#
_symmetry.space_group_name_H-M   'P 1'
#
loop_
_entity.id
_entity.type
_entity.pdbx_description
1 polymer ?
#
loop_
_entity_poly.entity_id
_entity_poly.type
_entity_poly.pdbx_seq_one_letter_code
_entity_poly.pdbx_strand_id
1 'polypeptide(L)'
;MTNRPDHRTYVLDTSVLLADPAAMARFGEHEVVIPIVVITELEAKRQHPELGYFARNALRFLDDLRVTHGTIDVPMPIGDEGGTLRVELNHTDHSSLPSGFRLGDNDTRILSVARNLANEGHDVVLVSKDLPMRVKASAVGLTAEEYRAEWALETGWTGMTEIEVDSLDLDDLYEHGTIDLESARELPCHTGLVMLSDKGSALGRVTADKQVRLVRGDREAFGLHGRSAEQRIALDLLLDPEVGIVSLGGRAGTGKSALAICAGLEAVMERRQHKKVIVFRPLYAVGGQELGYLPGSSEEKMGPWGQAVFDTLGAVASPHVVDEIIDRQMLEVLPLTHIRGRSLHDAFVIVDEAQSLERNVLLTVLSRIGANSKVVLTHDVAQRDNLRVGRYDGIVAVVEKLKGHPLFSHVTLTRSERSPVAALVTEMLEDVTL
;
A
#
# COMPACT_ATOMS: atom_id res chain seq x y z
N MET A 1 46.60 8.08 10.31
CA MET A 1 45.59 8.28 11.38
C MET A 1 44.33 7.62 10.88
N THR A 2 43.93 6.53 11.52
CA THR A 2 42.84 5.63 11.11
C THR A 2 41.48 6.29 11.38
N ASN A 3 40.70 6.47 10.31
CA ASN A 3 39.31 6.92 10.31
C ASN A 3 38.47 5.95 11.17
N ARG A 4 37.99 6.39 12.34
CA ARG A 4 36.84 5.75 12.98
C ARG A 4 35.59 6.20 12.20
N PRO A 5 34.59 5.34 11.95
CA PRO A 5 33.30 5.83 11.47
C PRO A 5 32.76 6.82 12.51
N ASP A 6 32.35 8.02 12.07
CA ASP A 6 31.80 9.05 12.96
C ASP A 6 30.49 8.52 13.56
N HIS A 7 30.54 8.17 14.85
CA HIS A 7 29.40 7.63 15.57
C HIS A 7 28.43 8.78 15.90
N ARG A 8 27.30 8.83 15.18
CA ARG A 8 26.30 9.89 15.32
C ARG A 8 25.34 9.66 16.48
N THR A 9 24.72 10.74 16.93
CA THR A 9 23.65 10.76 17.93
C THR A 9 22.36 11.25 17.28
N TYR A 10 21.39 10.36 17.09
CA TYR A 10 20.08 10.66 16.53
C TYR A 10 19.08 10.98 17.62
N VAL A 11 18.56 12.20 17.63
CA VAL A 11 17.47 12.60 18.53
C VAL A 11 16.16 12.45 17.78
N LEU A 12 15.27 11.57 18.25
CA LEU A 12 14.01 11.31 17.54
C LEU A 12 12.89 12.21 18.05
N ASP A 13 12.16 12.78 17.12
CA ASP A 13 10.88 13.43 17.35
C ASP A 13 9.72 12.42 17.43
N THR A 14 8.62 12.78 18.09
CA THR A 14 7.43 11.96 18.22
C THR A 14 6.82 11.59 16.87
N SER A 15 6.88 12.51 15.90
CA SER A 15 6.40 12.27 14.53
C SER A 15 7.04 11.05 13.85
N VAL A 16 8.29 10.71 14.23
CA VAL A 16 9.01 9.54 13.74
C VAL A 16 8.38 8.25 14.27
N LEU A 17 8.18 8.16 15.59
CA LEU A 17 7.65 6.96 16.24
C LEU A 17 6.16 6.74 15.96
N LEU A 18 5.42 7.82 15.71
CA LEU A 18 4.03 7.77 15.26
C LEU A 18 3.90 7.29 13.80
N ALA A 19 4.95 7.45 13.00
CA ALA A 19 4.97 6.93 11.63
C ALA A 19 5.55 5.51 11.55
N ASP A 20 6.53 5.19 12.39
CA ASP A 20 7.19 3.89 12.45
C ASP A 20 7.62 3.58 13.89
N PRO A 21 6.84 2.76 14.62
CA PRO A 21 7.15 2.38 15.99
C PRO A 21 8.48 1.65 16.15
N ALA A 22 9.01 1.06 15.08
CA ALA A 22 10.27 0.33 15.09
C ALA A 22 11.47 1.22 14.71
N ALA A 23 11.26 2.50 14.40
CA ALA A 23 12.32 3.42 13.97
C ALA A 23 13.51 3.47 14.94
N MET A 24 13.27 3.30 16.25
CA MET A 24 14.30 3.30 17.29
C MET A 24 15.42 2.29 17.06
N ALA A 25 15.16 1.21 16.30
CA ALA A 25 16.13 0.16 16.00
C ALA A 25 16.78 0.28 14.60
N ARG A 26 16.52 1.36 13.86
CA ARG A 26 16.89 1.48 12.42
C ARG A 26 18.03 2.46 12.14
N PHE A 27 18.82 2.78 13.15
CA PHE A 27 19.95 3.72 13.04
C PHE A 27 21.32 2.99 13.07
N GLY A 28 21.34 1.71 12.68
CA GLY A 28 22.56 0.93 12.52
C GLY A 28 23.43 0.91 13.77
N GLU A 29 24.71 1.28 13.62
CA GLU A 29 25.70 1.34 14.69
C GLU A 29 25.59 2.57 15.60
N HIS A 30 24.64 3.48 15.37
CA HIS A 30 24.61 4.80 16.01
C HIS A 30 23.84 4.86 17.34
N GLU A 31 24.00 5.98 18.07
CA GLU A 31 23.22 6.24 19.28
C GLU A 31 21.88 6.89 18.94
N VAL A 32 20.81 6.38 19.54
CA VAL A 32 19.44 6.90 19.43
C VAL A 32 19.00 7.43 20.79
N VAL A 33 18.57 8.69 20.82
CA VAL A 33 18.13 9.39 22.01
C VAL A 33 16.67 9.79 21.86
N ILE A 34 15.84 9.37 22.81
CA ILE A 34 14.42 9.70 22.87
C ILE A 34 14.18 10.71 23.99
N PRO A 35 13.87 11.99 23.70
CA PRO A 35 13.48 12.94 24.73
C PRO A 35 12.27 12.45 25.52
N ILE A 36 12.26 12.61 26.85
CA ILE A 36 11.12 12.17 27.70
C ILE A 36 9.76 12.77 27.28
N VAL A 37 9.79 13.97 26.68
CA VAL A 37 8.59 14.62 26.15
C VAL A 37 7.93 13.78 25.05
N VAL A 38 8.70 13.03 24.26
CA VAL A 38 8.17 12.14 23.22
C VAL A 38 7.29 11.06 23.83
N ILE A 39 7.66 10.49 24.97
CA ILE A 39 6.84 9.51 25.69
C ILE A 39 5.52 10.14 26.15
N THR A 40 5.59 11.40 26.63
CA THR A 40 4.39 12.15 27.04
C THR A 40 3.44 12.37 25.86
N GLU A 41 3.97 12.70 24.69
CA GLU A 41 3.17 12.87 23.47
C GLU A 41 2.59 11.56 22.95
N LEU A 42 3.36 10.46 22.98
CA LEU A 42 2.86 9.14 22.63
C LEU A 42 1.69 8.72 23.54
N GLU A 43 1.80 8.95 24.86
CA GLU A 43 0.71 8.66 25.80
C GLU A 43 -0.54 9.51 25.49
N ALA A 44 -0.37 10.81 25.22
CA ALA A 44 -1.46 11.68 24.80
C ALA A 44 -2.14 11.21 23.50
N LYS A 45 -1.41 10.54 22.60
CA LYS A 45 -1.92 10.01 21.33
C LYS A 45 -2.40 8.55 21.43
N ARG A 46 -2.32 7.89 22.59
CA ARG A 46 -2.64 6.46 22.75
C ARG A 46 -4.09 6.10 22.40
N GLN A 47 -5.02 7.04 22.58
CA GLN A 47 -6.45 6.89 22.24
C GLN A 47 -6.82 7.55 20.91
N HIS A 48 -5.84 8.13 20.19
CA HIS A 48 -6.11 8.77 18.91
C HIS A 48 -6.60 7.72 17.90
N PRO A 49 -7.70 7.98 17.16
CA PRO A 49 -8.26 7.03 16.20
C PRO A 49 -7.24 6.57 15.14
N GLU A 50 -6.41 7.50 14.66
CA GLU A 50 -5.45 7.24 13.57
C GLU A 50 -4.04 6.86 14.08
N LEU A 51 -3.62 7.42 15.21
CA LEU A 51 -2.22 7.36 15.67
C LEU A 51 -2.04 6.45 16.88
N GLY A 52 -3.13 6.05 17.54
CA GLY A 52 -3.10 5.31 18.78
C GLY A 52 -2.49 3.92 18.65
N TYR A 53 -2.61 3.28 17.48
CA TYR A 53 -1.94 1.99 17.23
C TYR A 53 -0.41 2.15 17.26
N PHE A 54 0.12 3.12 16.51
CA PHE A 54 1.56 3.39 16.45
C PHE A 54 2.10 3.82 17.80
N ALA A 55 1.39 4.74 18.48
CA ALA A 55 1.74 5.16 19.83
C ALA A 55 1.81 3.99 20.83
N ARG A 56 0.80 3.10 20.82
CA ARG A 56 0.80 1.91 21.70
C ARG A 56 1.94 0.95 21.38
N ASN A 57 2.27 0.75 20.12
CA ASN A 57 3.38 -0.13 19.74
C ASN A 57 4.74 0.46 20.11
N ALA A 58 4.95 1.76 19.93
CA ALA A 58 6.17 2.43 20.35
C ALA A 58 6.35 2.37 21.87
N LEU A 59 5.27 2.61 22.63
CA LEU A 59 5.28 2.48 24.10
C LEU A 59 5.52 1.04 24.56
N ARG A 60 4.93 0.04 23.89
CA ARG A 60 5.20 -1.38 24.18
C ARG A 60 6.66 -1.73 23.92
N PHE A 61 7.22 -1.28 22.81
CA PHE A 61 8.62 -1.50 22.49
C PHE A 61 9.55 -0.94 23.59
N LEU A 62 9.26 0.28 24.06
CA LEU A 62 10.00 0.87 25.19
C LEU A 62 9.81 0.10 26.50
N ASP A 63 8.61 -0.42 26.77
CA ASP A 63 8.34 -1.25 27.96
C ASP A 63 9.07 -2.60 27.89
N ASP A 64 9.11 -3.24 26.72
CA ASP A 64 9.85 -4.49 26.49
C ASP A 64 11.36 -4.29 26.73
N LEU A 65 11.91 -3.16 26.29
CA LEU A 65 13.30 -2.78 26.59
C LEU A 65 13.52 -2.54 28.08
N ARG A 66 12.61 -1.84 28.76
CA ARG A 66 12.66 -1.64 30.22
C ARG A 66 12.63 -2.96 30.97
N VAL A 67 11.79 -3.92 30.56
CA VAL A 67 11.72 -5.25 31.17
C VAL A 67 13.04 -6.01 30.97
N THR A 68 13.66 -5.87 29.80
CA THR A 68 14.89 -6.58 29.44
C THR A 68 16.14 -5.98 30.13
N HIS A 69 16.24 -4.65 30.18
CA HIS A 69 17.45 -3.93 30.65
C HIS A 69 17.28 -3.26 32.03
N GLY A 70 16.09 -3.30 32.62
CA GLY A 70 15.78 -2.74 33.94
C GLY A 70 15.40 -1.25 33.89
N THR A 71 16.29 -0.42 33.37
CA THR A 71 16.03 1.02 33.16
C THR A 71 16.30 1.41 31.70
N ILE A 72 15.75 2.56 31.28
CA ILE A 72 15.83 3.04 29.89
C ILE A 72 16.50 4.41 29.77
N ASP A 73 16.96 4.97 30.90
CA ASP A 73 17.65 6.26 31.00
C ASP A 73 19.15 6.18 30.73
N VAL A 74 19.69 4.97 30.65
CA VAL A 74 21.09 4.68 30.28
C VAL A 74 21.16 4.07 28.87
N PRO A 75 22.27 4.25 28.12
CA PRO A 75 22.45 3.60 26.82
C PRO A 75 22.29 2.07 26.91
N MET A 76 21.32 1.54 26.17
CA MET A 76 21.05 0.10 26.04
C MET A 76 21.35 -0.36 24.61
N PRO A 77 21.91 -1.55 24.39
CA PRO A 77 22.12 -2.06 23.04
C PRO A 77 20.79 -2.23 22.29
N ILE A 78 20.75 -1.86 21.00
CA ILE A 78 19.58 -2.03 20.14
C ILE A 78 20.01 -2.46 18.72
N GLY A 79 19.22 -3.34 18.10
CA GLY A 79 19.53 -3.89 16.78
C GLY A 79 20.73 -4.86 16.80
N ASP A 80 21.21 -5.21 15.60
CA ASP A 80 22.30 -6.19 15.39
C ASP A 80 23.64 -5.53 14.99
N GLU A 81 23.64 -4.21 14.75
CA GLU A 81 24.77 -3.45 14.20
C GLU A 81 25.57 -2.68 15.27
N GLY A 82 25.25 -2.87 16.55
CA GLY A 82 26.00 -2.29 17.67
C GLY A 82 25.54 -0.92 18.15
N GLY A 83 24.40 -0.42 17.66
CA GLY A 83 23.78 0.83 18.11
C GLY A 83 23.24 0.76 19.54
N THR A 84 22.90 1.94 20.08
CA THR A 84 22.35 2.07 21.44
C THR A 84 21.12 2.97 21.49
N LEU A 85 20.20 2.71 22.43
CA LEU A 85 19.02 3.54 22.71
C LEU A 85 19.05 4.03 24.17
N ARG A 86 18.69 5.30 24.40
CA ARG A 86 18.31 5.81 25.74
C ARG A 86 17.18 6.82 25.69
N VAL A 87 16.48 6.97 26.81
CA VAL A 87 15.50 8.04 27.07
C VAL A 87 16.17 9.16 27.84
N GLU A 88 16.17 10.37 27.28
CA GLU A 88 16.86 11.52 27.85
C GLU A 88 15.95 12.32 28.79
N LEU A 89 16.40 12.47 30.04
CA LEU A 89 15.65 13.07 31.16
C LEU A 89 16.13 14.48 31.53
N ASN A 90 17.42 14.80 31.33
CA ASN A 90 18.07 15.94 32.01
C ASN A 90 18.34 17.15 31.10
N HIS A 91 18.42 16.96 29.78
CA HIS A 91 18.78 18.00 28.82
C HIS A 91 17.63 18.98 28.49
N THR A 92 16.80 19.33 29.48
CA THR A 92 15.60 20.17 29.31
C THR A 92 15.86 21.67 29.45
N ASP A 93 17.10 22.11 29.70
CA ASP A 93 17.40 23.54 29.81
C ASP A 93 17.18 24.25 28.45
N HIS A 94 16.33 25.27 28.47
CA HIS A 94 15.96 26.09 27.31
C HIS A 94 16.90 27.28 27.10
N SER A 95 17.84 27.54 28.03
CA SER A 95 18.80 28.64 27.95
C SER A 95 19.72 28.54 26.73
N SER A 96 19.95 27.33 26.23
CA SER A 96 20.74 27.05 25.03
C SER A 96 20.05 27.42 23.71
N LEU A 97 18.73 27.65 23.72
CA LEU A 97 17.97 28.09 22.55
C LEU A 97 17.82 29.63 22.52
N PRO A 98 17.67 30.26 21.34
CA PRO A 98 17.36 31.68 21.25
C PRO A 98 16.02 32.03 21.92
N SER A 99 15.86 33.26 22.40
CA SER A 99 14.67 33.69 23.16
C SER A 99 13.34 33.45 22.42
N GLY A 100 13.33 33.59 21.09
CA GLY A 100 12.15 33.33 20.25
C GLY A 100 11.69 31.87 20.19
N PHE A 101 12.53 30.93 20.63
CA PHE A 101 12.22 29.49 20.66
C PHE A 101 11.91 28.98 22.07
N ARG A 102 11.99 29.83 23.11
CA ARG A 102 11.76 29.41 24.52
C ARG A 102 10.27 29.46 24.88
N LEU A 103 9.44 28.77 24.11
CA LEU A 103 7.98 28.79 24.26
C LEU A 103 7.47 27.82 25.33
N GLY A 104 8.31 26.87 25.76
CA GLY A 104 7.96 25.86 26.76
C GLY A 104 7.03 24.76 26.25
N ASP A 105 6.81 24.72 24.94
CA ASP A 105 6.08 23.65 24.23
C ASP A 105 6.96 22.41 24.04
N ASN A 106 6.36 21.34 23.50
CA ASN A 106 7.05 20.06 23.33
C ASN A 106 8.20 20.14 22.31
N ASP A 107 7.99 20.86 21.21
CA ASP A 107 9.04 21.18 20.23
C ASP A 107 10.27 21.81 20.89
N THR A 108 10.05 22.82 21.76
CA THR A 108 11.13 23.47 22.51
C THR A 108 11.93 22.46 23.33
N ARG A 109 11.25 21.48 23.97
CA ARG A 109 11.90 20.46 24.79
C ARG A 109 12.73 19.48 23.95
N ILE A 110 12.23 19.04 22.80
CA ILE A 110 12.97 18.17 21.87
C ILE A 110 14.20 18.91 21.32
N LEU A 111 14.03 20.18 20.91
CA LEU A 111 15.14 21.02 20.43
C LEU A 111 16.19 21.28 21.52
N SER A 112 15.77 21.50 22.77
CA SER A 112 16.68 21.65 23.91
C SER A 112 17.55 20.42 24.12
N VAL A 113 16.97 19.21 24.05
CA VAL A 113 17.72 17.96 24.18
C VAL A 113 18.80 17.87 23.09
N ALA A 114 18.40 18.04 21.82
CA ALA A 114 19.33 17.97 20.71
C ALA A 114 20.43 19.05 20.79
N ARG A 115 20.07 20.28 21.16
CA ARG A 115 21.03 21.39 21.25
C ARG A 115 22.01 21.23 22.41
N ASN A 116 21.56 20.75 23.55
CA ASN A 116 22.43 20.56 24.71
C ASN A 116 23.42 19.42 24.45
N LEU A 117 22.99 18.30 23.84
CA LEU A 117 23.89 17.23 23.41
C LEU A 117 24.93 17.74 22.39
N ALA A 118 24.53 18.57 21.43
CA ALA A 118 25.46 19.19 20.49
C ALA A 118 26.47 20.12 21.17
N ASN A 119 26.03 20.89 22.18
CA ASN A 119 26.92 21.74 22.98
C ASN A 119 27.94 20.94 23.82
N GLU A 120 27.60 19.71 24.20
CA GLU A 120 28.49 18.77 24.89
C GLU A 120 29.49 18.09 23.95
N GLY A 121 29.39 18.36 22.63
CA GLY A 121 30.35 17.90 21.62
C GLY A 121 29.91 16.65 20.86
N HIS A 122 28.66 16.20 21.02
CA HIS A 122 28.10 15.10 20.23
C HIS A 122 27.78 15.55 18.78
N ASP A 123 27.98 14.66 17.80
CA ASP A 123 27.48 14.85 16.43
C ASP A 123 25.99 14.52 16.38
N VAL A 124 25.15 15.55 16.58
CA VAL A 124 23.70 15.39 16.75
C VAL A 124 22.94 15.64 15.46
N VAL A 125 22.08 14.69 15.10
CA VAL A 125 21.07 14.83 14.04
C VAL A 125 19.68 14.73 14.65
N LEU A 126 18.87 15.77 14.51
CA LEU A 126 17.44 15.70 14.83
C LEU A 126 16.70 15.03 13.69
N VAL A 127 15.94 13.97 14.00
CA VAL A 127 15.13 13.27 13.01
C VAL A 127 13.65 13.58 13.25
N SER A 128 12.98 14.13 12.24
CA SER A 128 11.55 14.47 12.32
C SER A 128 10.87 14.36 10.96
N LYS A 129 9.58 13.97 10.94
CA LYS A 129 8.75 14.02 9.71
C LYS A 129 8.11 15.38 9.50
N ASP A 130 8.05 16.21 10.54
CA ASP A 130 7.41 17.52 10.47
C ASP A 130 8.38 18.57 9.91
N LEU A 131 8.04 19.12 8.74
CA LEU A 131 8.81 20.19 8.10
C LEU A 131 9.04 21.40 9.03
N PRO A 132 8.03 21.90 9.78
CA PRO A 132 8.24 22.99 10.72
C PRO A 132 9.31 22.68 11.77
N MET A 133 9.32 21.46 12.32
CA MET A 133 10.30 21.05 13.34
C MET A 133 11.72 21.04 12.77
N ARG A 134 11.91 20.52 11.55
CA ARG A 134 13.22 20.55 10.85
C ARG A 134 13.71 21.97 10.56
N VAL A 135 12.80 22.87 10.17
CA VAL A 135 13.13 24.29 9.97
C VAL A 135 13.55 24.95 11.28
N LYS A 136 12.83 24.69 12.39
CA LYS A 136 13.20 25.20 13.72
C LYS A 136 14.57 24.70 14.16
N ALA A 137 14.88 23.41 13.94
CA ALA A 137 16.16 22.81 14.27
C ALA A 137 17.32 23.43 13.49
N SER A 138 17.17 23.61 12.18
CA SER A 138 18.18 24.28 11.35
C SER A 138 18.41 25.73 11.80
N ALA A 139 17.35 26.46 12.17
CA ALA A 139 17.45 27.83 12.66
C ALA A 139 18.24 27.97 13.97
N VAL A 140 18.34 26.90 14.78
CA VAL A 140 19.14 26.86 16.01
C VAL A 140 20.49 26.15 15.82
N GLY A 141 20.89 25.91 14.57
CA GLY A 141 22.20 25.35 14.22
C GLY A 141 22.33 23.85 14.49
N LEU A 142 21.23 23.10 14.42
CA LEU A 142 21.22 21.64 14.44
C LEU A 142 21.07 21.08 13.02
N THR A 143 21.74 19.96 12.74
CA THR A 143 21.45 19.15 11.57
C THR A 143 20.08 18.50 11.77
N ALA A 144 19.20 18.59 10.78
CA ALA A 144 17.88 18.00 10.83
C ALA A 144 17.60 17.18 9.58
N GLU A 145 17.22 15.93 9.76
CA GLU A 145 16.92 14.98 8.69
C GLU A 145 15.45 14.57 8.74
N GLU A 146 14.88 14.37 7.55
CA GLU A 146 13.56 13.78 7.42
C GLU A 146 13.66 12.28 7.71
N TYR A 147 12.82 11.76 8.62
CA TYR A 147 12.74 10.30 8.77
C TYR A 147 12.16 9.67 7.52
N ARG A 148 13.03 9.00 6.78
CA ARG A 148 12.69 8.11 5.67
C ARG A 148 12.88 6.70 6.20
N ALA A 149 11.78 6.02 6.49
CA ALA A 149 11.82 4.60 6.75
C ALA A 149 12.33 3.92 5.47
N GLU A 150 13.64 3.71 5.36
CA GLU A 150 14.14 2.63 4.53
C GLU A 150 13.57 1.34 5.14
N TRP A 151 13.33 0.34 4.29
CA TRP A 151 12.40 -0.79 4.51
C TRP A 151 10.92 -0.51 4.21
N ALA A 152 10.67 -0.02 3.01
CA ALA A 152 10.04 -0.85 2.00
C ALA A 152 10.68 -0.48 0.66
N LEU A 153 11.35 -1.44 0.02
CA LEU A 153 11.57 -1.33 -1.41
C LEU A 153 10.20 -1.07 -2.03
N GLU A 154 9.93 0.16 -2.48
CA GLU A 154 9.22 0.25 -3.75
C GLU A 154 10.16 -0.43 -4.73
N THR A 155 10.01 -1.74 -4.91
CA THR A 155 10.74 -2.46 -5.97
C THR A 155 10.34 -1.92 -7.35
N GLY A 156 9.38 -0.99 -7.42
CA GLY A 156 8.72 -0.59 -8.65
C GLY A 156 8.04 -1.79 -9.32
N TRP A 157 7.78 -2.89 -8.58
CA TRP A 157 7.27 -4.11 -9.16
C TRP A 157 5.80 -3.91 -9.55
N THR A 158 5.61 -3.64 -10.83
CA THR A 158 4.30 -3.47 -11.46
C THR A 158 3.62 -4.79 -11.77
N GLY A 159 4.29 -5.92 -11.53
CA GLY A 159 3.83 -7.23 -12.01
C GLY A 159 4.05 -7.48 -13.49
N MET A 160 4.70 -6.56 -14.19
CA MET A 160 5.00 -6.64 -15.63
C MET A 160 6.50 -6.50 -15.85
N THR A 161 7.02 -7.17 -16.86
CA THR A 161 8.42 -7.06 -17.29
C THR A 161 8.50 -7.22 -18.81
N GLU A 162 9.39 -6.46 -19.43
CA GLU A 162 9.72 -6.60 -20.85
C GLU A 162 11.01 -7.40 -20.98
N ILE A 163 11.04 -8.38 -21.87
CA ILE A 163 12.23 -9.20 -22.14
C ILE A 163 12.45 -9.34 -23.65
N GLU A 164 13.71 -9.35 -24.06
CA GLU A 164 14.11 -9.74 -25.40
C GLU A 164 14.26 -11.26 -25.48
N VAL A 165 13.76 -11.87 -26.55
CA VAL A 165 13.79 -13.31 -26.81
C VAL A 165 14.12 -13.58 -28.27
N ASP A 166 14.63 -14.78 -28.57
CA ASP A 166 14.88 -15.19 -29.95
C ASP A 166 13.56 -15.46 -30.69
N SER A 167 13.54 -15.26 -32.01
CA SER A 167 12.33 -15.56 -32.80
C SER A 167 11.92 -17.04 -32.75
N LEU A 168 12.88 -17.95 -32.56
CA LEU A 168 12.60 -19.38 -32.35
C LEU A 168 11.85 -19.63 -31.04
N ASP A 169 12.21 -18.93 -29.96
CA ASP A 169 11.51 -19.04 -28.68
C ASP A 169 10.04 -18.58 -28.78
N LEU A 170 9.78 -17.54 -29.58
CA LEU A 170 8.41 -17.10 -29.85
C LEU A 170 7.62 -18.13 -30.66
N ASP A 171 8.23 -18.70 -31.70
CA ASP A 171 7.60 -19.74 -32.52
C ASP A 171 7.23 -20.96 -31.64
N ASP A 172 8.17 -21.43 -30.81
CA ASP A 172 7.96 -22.53 -29.86
C ASP A 172 6.85 -22.20 -28.85
N LEU A 173 6.82 -20.97 -28.33
CA LEU A 173 5.78 -20.52 -27.42
C LEU A 173 4.39 -20.48 -28.09
N TYR A 174 4.30 -20.06 -29.35
CA TYR A 174 3.03 -20.07 -30.09
C TYR A 174 2.56 -21.49 -30.42
N GLU A 175 3.49 -22.41 -30.71
CA GLU A 175 3.19 -23.81 -31.04
C GLU A 175 2.77 -24.62 -29.81
N HIS A 176 3.53 -24.51 -28.71
CA HIS A 176 3.35 -25.34 -27.52
C HIS A 176 2.54 -24.67 -26.42
N GLY A 177 2.42 -23.34 -26.44
CA GLY A 177 1.69 -22.55 -25.44
C GLY A 177 2.44 -22.34 -24.12
N THR A 178 3.56 -23.03 -23.91
CA THR A 178 4.47 -22.88 -22.77
C THR A 178 5.92 -23.06 -23.20
N ILE A 179 6.83 -22.33 -22.59
CA ILE A 179 8.28 -22.41 -22.85
C ILE A 179 9.08 -22.21 -21.55
N ASP A 180 10.27 -22.79 -21.45
CA ASP A 180 11.22 -22.54 -20.37
C ASP A 180 12.28 -21.54 -20.84
N LEU A 181 12.24 -20.32 -20.30
CA LEU A 181 13.16 -19.23 -20.63
C LEU A 181 14.05 -18.90 -19.45
N GLU A 182 15.37 -18.89 -19.66
CA GLU A 182 16.34 -18.57 -18.63
C GLU A 182 16.09 -17.19 -18.00
N SER A 183 15.77 -16.19 -18.83
CA SER A 183 15.45 -14.81 -18.40
C SER A 183 14.20 -14.70 -17.53
N ALA A 184 13.31 -15.70 -17.55
CA ALA A 184 12.06 -15.69 -16.79
C ALA A 184 12.13 -16.45 -15.45
N ARG A 185 13.13 -17.31 -15.23
CA ARG A 185 13.19 -18.21 -14.06
C ARG A 185 13.29 -17.47 -12.72
N GLU A 186 14.05 -16.39 -12.70
CA GLU A 186 14.25 -15.55 -11.51
C GLU A 186 13.08 -14.60 -11.25
N LEU A 187 12.18 -14.42 -12.23
CA LEU A 187 11.04 -13.53 -12.07
C LEU A 187 10.01 -14.12 -11.09
N PRO A 188 9.32 -13.28 -10.30
CA PRO A 188 8.25 -13.74 -9.43
C PRO A 188 7.17 -14.50 -10.21
N CYS A 189 6.58 -15.52 -9.60
CA CYS A 189 5.38 -16.17 -10.13
C CYS A 189 4.32 -15.13 -10.47
N HIS A 190 3.58 -15.37 -11.56
CA HIS A 190 2.53 -14.50 -12.11
C HIS A 190 3.01 -13.19 -12.71
N THR A 191 4.32 -12.97 -12.86
CA THR A 191 4.84 -11.82 -13.60
C THR A 191 4.40 -11.92 -15.07
N GLY A 192 3.72 -10.89 -15.57
CA GLY A 192 3.38 -10.73 -16.97
C GLY A 192 4.60 -10.31 -17.78
N LEU A 193 4.75 -10.89 -18.96
CA LEU A 193 5.89 -10.67 -19.85
C LEU A 193 5.41 -10.06 -21.17
N VAL A 194 6.06 -8.96 -21.55
CA VAL A 194 6.07 -8.47 -22.94
C VAL A 194 7.36 -9.00 -23.56
N MET A 195 7.22 -10.00 -24.43
CA MET A 195 8.35 -10.62 -25.12
C MET A 195 8.52 -9.99 -26.49
N LEU A 196 9.71 -9.46 -26.76
CA LEU A 196 10.06 -8.82 -28.02
C LEU A 196 11.13 -9.63 -28.75
N SER A 197 10.95 -9.80 -30.05
CA SER A 197 11.96 -10.37 -30.96
C SER A 197 12.08 -9.49 -32.20
N ASP A 198 13.07 -9.79 -33.04
CA ASP A 198 13.26 -9.17 -34.35
C ASP A 198 12.08 -9.38 -35.32
N LYS A 199 11.30 -10.45 -35.15
CA LYS A 199 10.21 -10.83 -36.07
C LYS A 199 8.80 -10.62 -35.51
N GLY A 200 8.66 -10.24 -34.24
CA GLY A 200 7.36 -10.09 -33.61
C GLY A 200 7.40 -9.95 -32.10
N SER A 201 6.22 -9.99 -31.50
CA SER A 201 6.06 -9.92 -30.04
C SER A 201 5.01 -10.93 -29.56
N ALA A 202 5.08 -11.25 -28.28
CA ALA A 202 4.09 -12.08 -27.60
C ALA A 202 3.86 -11.59 -26.18
N LEU A 203 2.71 -11.94 -25.62
CA LEU A 203 2.43 -11.79 -24.20
C LEU A 203 2.53 -13.14 -23.53
N GLY A 204 3.18 -13.18 -22.37
CA GLY A 204 3.32 -14.38 -21.55
C GLY A 204 3.11 -14.08 -20.08
N ARG A 205 3.02 -15.13 -19.28
CA ARG A 205 3.02 -15.03 -17.82
C ARG A 205 3.89 -16.14 -17.23
N VAL A 206 4.69 -15.78 -16.22
CA VAL A 206 5.49 -16.73 -15.45
C VAL A 206 4.57 -17.58 -14.57
N THR A 207 4.67 -18.91 -14.66
CA THR A 207 3.88 -19.87 -13.88
C THR A 207 4.60 -20.26 -12.58
N ALA A 208 3.93 -21.04 -11.72
CA ALA A 208 4.48 -21.46 -10.42
C ALA A 208 5.71 -22.37 -10.54
N ASP A 209 5.77 -23.15 -11.62
CA ASP A 209 6.90 -24.01 -12.03
C ASP A 209 7.96 -23.26 -12.84
N LYS A 210 7.88 -21.92 -12.89
CA LYS A 210 8.87 -21.01 -13.53
C LYS A 210 8.97 -21.12 -15.05
N GLN A 211 7.97 -21.72 -15.70
CA GLN A 211 7.81 -21.64 -17.14
C GLN A 211 7.08 -20.34 -17.54
N VAL A 212 7.14 -20.00 -18.82
CA VAL A 212 6.36 -18.92 -19.42
C VAL A 212 5.20 -19.54 -20.17
N ARG A 213 3.96 -19.20 -19.77
CA ARG A 213 2.73 -19.58 -20.46
C ARG A 213 2.28 -18.43 -21.38
N LEU A 214 1.91 -18.77 -22.61
CA LEU A 214 1.38 -17.81 -23.58
C LEU A 214 0.07 -17.21 -23.08
N VAL A 215 -0.03 -15.87 -23.11
CA VAL A 215 -1.26 -15.14 -22.88
C VAL A 215 -1.80 -14.67 -24.23
N ARG A 216 -2.89 -15.31 -24.68
CA ARG A 216 -3.50 -14.98 -25.97
C ARG A 216 -4.19 -13.62 -25.92
N GLY A 217 -3.97 -12.82 -26.97
CA GLY A 217 -4.46 -11.44 -27.06
C GLY A 217 -5.96 -11.30 -27.36
N ASP A 218 -6.62 -12.39 -27.73
CA ASP A 218 -8.06 -12.48 -28.06
C ASP A 218 -8.93 -12.84 -26.85
N ARG A 219 -8.35 -12.95 -25.65
CA ARG A 219 -9.12 -13.23 -24.44
C ARG A 219 -10.09 -12.09 -24.14
N GLU A 220 -11.34 -12.47 -23.89
CA GLU A 220 -12.38 -11.60 -23.37
C GLU A 220 -12.94 -12.13 -22.05
N ALA A 221 -13.54 -11.24 -21.28
CA ALA A 221 -14.37 -11.57 -20.14
C ALA A 221 -15.67 -10.77 -20.27
N PHE A 222 -16.81 -11.44 -20.40
CA PHE A 222 -18.11 -10.77 -20.48
C PHE A 222 -18.14 -9.63 -21.53
N GLY A 223 -17.59 -9.89 -22.73
CA GLY A 223 -17.48 -8.94 -23.85
C GLY A 223 -16.36 -7.89 -23.73
N LEU A 224 -15.68 -7.79 -22.58
CA LEU A 224 -14.57 -6.87 -22.36
C LEU A 224 -13.25 -7.48 -22.84
N HIS A 225 -12.53 -6.73 -23.69
CA HIS A 225 -11.20 -7.08 -24.18
C HIS A 225 -10.13 -6.15 -23.58
N GLY A 226 -8.95 -6.71 -23.29
CA GLY A 226 -7.79 -5.94 -22.85
C GLY A 226 -7.19 -5.11 -24.00
N ARG A 227 -7.08 -3.79 -23.81
CA ARG A 227 -6.54 -2.86 -24.82
C ARG A 227 -5.03 -2.64 -24.71
N SER A 228 -4.48 -2.83 -23.52
CA SER A 228 -3.05 -2.79 -23.26
C SER A 228 -2.51 -4.18 -22.88
N ALA A 229 -1.19 -4.34 -22.90
CA ALA A 229 -0.55 -5.57 -22.45
C ALA A 229 -0.92 -5.89 -20.99
N GLU A 230 -0.89 -4.89 -20.12
CA GLU A 230 -1.22 -5.02 -18.70
C GLU A 230 -2.68 -5.44 -18.50
N GLN A 231 -3.62 -4.90 -19.26
CA GLN A 231 -5.03 -5.31 -19.18
C GLN A 231 -5.25 -6.74 -19.67
N ARG A 232 -4.52 -7.17 -20.71
CA ARG A 232 -4.61 -8.56 -21.22
C ARG A 232 -4.04 -9.56 -20.22
N ILE A 233 -2.89 -9.26 -19.62
CA ILE A 233 -2.33 -10.06 -18.52
C ILE A 233 -3.27 -10.05 -17.31
N ALA A 234 -3.84 -8.89 -16.94
CA ALA A 234 -4.79 -8.79 -15.85
C ALA A 234 -6.03 -9.65 -16.10
N LEU A 235 -6.61 -9.64 -17.31
CA LEU A 235 -7.72 -10.53 -17.66
C LEU A 235 -7.32 -12.01 -17.56
N ASP A 236 -6.15 -12.39 -18.07
CA ASP A 236 -5.65 -13.77 -17.94
C ASP A 236 -5.60 -14.21 -16.47
N LEU A 237 -5.03 -13.38 -15.59
CA LEU A 237 -4.93 -13.62 -14.15
C LEU A 237 -6.29 -13.67 -13.42
N LEU A 238 -7.20 -12.76 -13.78
CA LEU A 238 -8.54 -12.72 -13.21
C LEU A 238 -9.34 -13.97 -13.56
N LEU A 239 -9.17 -14.48 -14.79
CA LEU A 239 -9.88 -15.63 -15.32
C LEU A 239 -9.25 -16.99 -14.95
N ASP A 240 -8.04 -16.98 -14.38
CA ASP A 240 -7.33 -18.19 -13.94
C ASP A 240 -7.82 -18.65 -12.56
N PRO A 241 -8.49 -19.82 -12.43
CA PRO A 241 -9.02 -20.28 -11.15
C PRO A 241 -7.94 -20.64 -10.11
N GLU A 242 -6.68 -20.83 -10.53
CA GLU A 242 -5.58 -21.16 -9.61
C GLU A 242 -5.09 -19.93 -8.82
N VAL A 243 -5.39 -18.72 -9.30
CA VAL A 243 -4.98 -17.47 -8.64
C VAL A 243 -6.07 -16.98 -7.68
N GLY A 244 -5.89 -17.20 -6.38
CA GLY A 244 -6.91 -16.85 -5.38
C GLY A 244 -7.01 -15.35 -5.05
N ILE A 245 -5.90 -14.61 -5.12
CA ILE A 245 -5.80 -13.19 -4.75
C ILE A 245 -5.19 -12.42 -5.92
N VAL A 246 -5.95 -11.49 -6.49
CA VAL A 246 -5.49 -10.62 -7.59
C VAL A 246 -5.46 -9.18 -7.13
N SER A 247 -4.30 -8.53 -7.17
CA SER A 247 -4.16 -7.10 -6.92
C SER A 247 -4.07 -6.33 -8.25
N LEU A 248 -4.98 -5.38 -8.46
CA LEU A 248 -4.97 -4.49 -9.63
C LEU A 248 -4.67 -3.06 -9.16
N GLY A 249 -3.45 -2.60 -9.37
CA GLY A 249 -3.03 -1.22 -9.14
C GLY A 249 -3.21 -0.35 -10.39
N GLY A 250 -3.21 0.96 -10.23
CA GLY A 250 -3.15 1.91 -11.36
C GLY A 250 -3.96 3.17 -11.14
N ARG A 251 -3.72 4.21 -11.96
CA ARG A 251 -4.43 5.49 -11.84
C ARG A 251 -5.93 5.35 -12.13
N ALA A 252 -6.74 6.33 -11.71
CA ALA A 252 -8.15 6.39 -12.09
C ALA A 252 -8.33 6.41 -13.63
N GLY A 253 -9.28 5.64 -14.15
CA GLY A 253 -9.54 5.54 -15.59
C GLY A 253 -8.74 4.49 -16.36
N THR A 254 -7.91 3.69 -15.68
CA THR A 254 -7.16 2.56 -16.27
C THR A 254 -7.98 1.27 -16.46
N GLY A 255 -9.25 1.27 -16.03
CA GLY A 255 -10.19 0.15 -16.26
C GLY A 255 -10.23 -0.92 -15.16
N LYS A 256 -9.55 -0.74 -14.02
CA LYS A 256 -9.48 -1.72 -12.91
C LYS A 256 -10.84 -2.34 -12.52
N SER A 257 -11.82 -1.49 -12.20
CA SER A 257 -13.13 -1.94 -11.74
C SER A 257 -13.92 -2.64 -12.85
N ALA A 258 -13.83 -2.16 -14.09
CA ALA A 258 -14.46 -2.80 -15.24
C ALA A 258 -13.89 -4.21 -15.49
N LEU A 259 -12.56 -4.36 -15.48
CA LEU A 259 -11.89 -5.66 -15.61
C LEU A 259 -12.34 -6.63 -14.52
N ALA A 260 -12.34 -6.18 -13.26
CA ALA A 260 -12.72 -7.01 -12.12
C ALA A 260 -14.21 -7.44 -12.18
N ILE A 261 -15.11 -6.52 -12.49
CA ILE A 261 -16.56 -6.80 -12.61
C ILE A 261 -16.83 -7.75 -13.77
N CYS A 262 -16.27 -7.50 -14.96
CA CYS A 262 -16.48 -8.34 -16.13
C CYS A 262 -15.92 -9.76 -15.90
N ALA A 263 -14.72 -9.88 -15.32
CA ALA A 263 -14.18 -11.20 -14.96
C ALA A 263 -15.01 -11.92 -13.89
N GLY A 264 -15.58 -11.18 -12.94
CA GLY A 264 -16.48 -11.73 -11.94
C GLY A 264 -17.78 -12.26 -12.55
N LEU A 265 -18.39 -11.49 -13.46
CA LEU A 265 -19.63 -11.89 -14.15
C LEU A 265 -19.39 -13.06 -15.10
N GLU A 266 -18.28 -13.06 -15.84
CA GLU A 266 -17.82 -14.20 -16.64
C GLU A 266 -17.72 -15.47 -15.75
N ALA A 267 -17.10 -15.34 -14.57
CA ALA A 267 -16.95 -16.46 -13.65
C ALA A 267 -18.28 -16.97 -13.06
N VAL A 268 -19.29 -16.11 -12.94
CA VAL A 268 -20.62 -16.45 -12.38
C VAL A 268 -21.59 -16.94 -13.44
N MET A 269 -21.73 -16.22 -14.55
CA MET A 269 -22.77 -16.44 -15.56
C MET A 269 -22.33 -17.45 -16.62
N GLU A 270 -21.15 -17.24 -17.22
CA GLU A 270 -20.67 -18.06 -18.33
C GLU A 270 -20.00 -19.34 -17.83
N ARG A 271 -19.08 -19.21 -16.86
CA ARG A 271 -18.28 -20.34 -16.37
C ARG A 271 -18.89 -21.07 -15.19
N ARG A 272 -19.84 -20.45 -14.49
CA ARG A 272 -20.52 -21.00 -13.29
C ARG A 272 -19.53 -21.51 -12.22
N GLN A 273 -18.38 -20.87 -12.12
CA GLN A 273 -17.32 -21.17 -11.14
C GLN A 273 -17.66 -20.61 -9.77
N HIS A 274 -18.37 -19.48 -9.74
CA HIS A 274 -18.82 -18.81 -8.52
C HIS A 274 -20.34 -18.61 -8.59
N LYS A 275 -20.98 -18.51 -7.42
CA LYS A 275 -22.43 -18.26 -7.32
C LYS A 275 -22.80 -16.79 -7.46
N LYS A 276 -21.90 -15.89 -7.04
CA LYS A 276 -22.13 -14.45 -7.07
C LYS A 276 -20.86 -13.62 -7.04
N VAL A 277 -20.97 -12.39 -7.55
CA VAL A 277 -19.99 -11.32 -7.41
C VAL A 277 -20.38 -10.45 -6.21
N ILE A 278 -19.44 -10.21 -5.30
CA ILE A 278 -19.65 -9.34 -4.13
C ILE A 278 -18.64 -8.20 -4.17
N VAL A 279 -19.12 -6.96 -4.25
CA VAL A 279 -18.27 -5.77 -4.24
C VAL A 279 -18.33 -5.12 -2.87
N PHE A 280 -17.20 -5.07 -2.17
CA PHE A 280 -17.05 -4.30 -0.95
C PHE A 280 -16.41 -2.95 -1.27
N ARG A 281 -17.05 -1.86 -0.81
CA ARG A 281 -16.47 -0.51 -0.86
C ARG A 281 -16.33 0.08 0.55
N PRO A 282 -15.23 0.78 0.86
CA PRO A 282 -15.13 1.58 2.07
C PRO A 282 -16.06 2.79 2.00
N LEU A 283 -16.62 3.18 3.15
CA LEU A 283 -17.50 4.34 3.23
C LEU A 283 -16.67 5.58 3.58
N TYR A 284 -16.53 6.50 2.62
CA TYR A 284 -15.97 7.83 2.87
C TYR A 284 -17.04 8.88 2.73
N ALA A 285 -17.13 9.76 3.71
CA ALA A 285 -17.85 11.00 3.58
C ALA A 285 -17.12 11.90 2.56
N VAL A 286 -17.74 12.13 1.40
CA VAL A 286 -17.24 13.12 0.44
C VAL A 286 -17.72 14.50 0.91
N GLY A 287 -16.80 15.46 1.07
CA GLY A 287 -17.16 16.87 1.31
C GLY A 287 -17.48 17.25 2.75
N GLY A 288 -16.92 16.57 3.76
CA GLY A 288 -17.07 17.00 5.16
C GLY A 288 -18.47 16.81 5.75
N GLN A 289 -19.37 16.11 5.05
CA GLN A 289 -20.60 15.64 5.67
C GLN A 289 -20.25 14.52 6.65
N GLU A 290 -20.32 14.79 7.96
CA GLU A 290 -20.41 13.70 8.92
C GLU A 290 -21.50 12.75 8.43
N LEU A 291 -21.23 11.44 8.48
CA LEU A 291 -22.17 10.40 8.12
C LEU A 291 -23.36 10.50 9.08
N GLY A 292 -24.28 11.40 8.77
CA GLY A 292 -25.57 11.47 9.42
C GLY A 292 -26.21 10.10 9.31
N TYR A 293 -26.97 9.76 10.33
CA TYR A 293 -27.75 8.53 10.39
C TYR A 293 -28.75 8.55 9.22
N LEU A 294 -28.36 8.11 8.02
CA LEU A 294 -29.31 7.92 6.92
C LEU A 294 -30.31 6.86 7.41
N PRO A 295 -31.57 7.21 7.66
CA PRO A 295 -32.56 6.20 8.01
C PRO A 295 -32.87 5.41 6.73
N GLY A 296 -32.81 4.08 6.80
CA GLY A 296 -33.06 3.23 5.63
C GLY A 296 -32.36 1.86 5.68
N SER A 297 -32.70 1.00 4.73
CA SER A 297 -32.07 -0.31 4.52
C SER A 297 -30.61 -0.18 4.08
N SER A 298 -29.84 -1.27 4.10
CA SER A 298 -28.46 -1.25 3.58
C SER A 298 -28.38 -0.88 2.10
N GLU A 299 -29.40 -1.21 1.31
CA GLU A 299 -29.52 -0.82 -0.11
C GLU A 299 -29.72 0.69 -0.27
N GLU A 300 -30.58 1.31 0.53
CA GLU A 300 -30.85 2.76 0.48
C GLU A 300 -29.62 3.60 0.87
N LYS A 301 -28.79 3.08 1.79
CA LYS A 301 -27.52 3.70 2.19
C LYS A 301 -26.41 3.54 1.16
N MET A 302 -26.42 2.43 0.42
CA MET A 302 -25.43 2.16 -0.62
C MET A 302 -25.82 2.74 -1.97
N GLY A 303 -27.08 3.18 -2.15
CA GLY A 303 -27.62 3.70 -3.41
C GLY A 303 -26.62 4.58 -4.19
N PRO A 304 -26.12 5.69 -3.64
CA PRO A 304 -25.17 6.57 -4.33
C PRO A 304 -23.81 5.93 -4.65
N TRP A 305 -23.35 4.99 -3.85
CA TRP A 305 -22.02 4.36 -3.97
C TRP A 305 -22.01 3.11 -4.85
N GLY A 306 -23.16 2.43 -4.92
CA GLY A 306 -23.43 1.34 -5.84
C GLY A 306 -23.66 1.83 -7.27
N GLN A 307 -24.11 3.07 -7.48
CA GLN A 307 -24.32 3.64 -8.82
C GLN A 307 -23.09 3.47 -9.71
N ALA A 308 -21.87 3.78 -9.23
CA ALA A 308 -20.66 3.63 -10.05
C ALA A 308 -20.40 2.19 -10.54
N VAL A 309 -20.79 1.19 -9.74
CA VAL A 309 -20.70 -0.24 -10.13
C VAL A 309 -21.76 -0.55 -11.20
N PHE A 310 -22.99 -0.07 -11.02
CA PHE A 310 -24.07 -0.26 -11.99
C PHE A 310 -23.88 0.56 -13.28
N ASP A 311 -23.25 1.73 -13.22
CA ASP A 311 -22.85 2.53 -14.38
C ASP A 311 -21.81 1.78 -15.21
N THR A 312 -20.82 1.18 -14.53
CA THR A 312 -19.82 0.32 -15.18
C THR A 312 -20.52 -0.88 -15.83
N LEU A 313 -21.48 -1.49 -15.15
CA LEU A 313 -22.27 -2.61 -15.67
C LEU A 313 -23.08 -2.22 -16.90
N GLY A 314 -23.77 -1.08 -16.88
CA GLY A 314 -24.55 -0.55 -18.01
C GLY A 314 -23.69 -0.17 -19.22
N ALA A 315 -22.39 0.11 -19.01
CA ALA A 315 -21.44 0.35 -20.10
C ALA A 315 -20.96 -0.94 -20.79
N VAL A 316 -21.02 -2.09 -20.13
CA VAL A 316 -20.50 -3.38 -20.64
C VAL A 316 -21.61 -4.38 -20.97
N ALA A 317 -22.84 -4.16 -20.50
CA ALA A 317 -23.96 -5.08 -20.67
C ALA A 317 -25.20 -4.37 -21.22
N SER A 318 -26.03 -5.09 -21.98
CA SER A 318 -27.32 -4.57 -22.42
C SER A 318 -28.30 -4.42 -21.24
N PRO A 319 -29.28 -3.50 -21.29
CA PRO A 319 -30.23 -3.30 -20.19
C PRO A 319 -30.93 -4.58 -19.72
N HIS A 320 -31.31 -5.46 -20.65
CA HIS A 320 -31.95 -6.73 -20.31
C HIS A 320 -31.04 -7.66 -19.48
N VAL A 321 -29.74 -7.67 -19.79
CA VAL A 321 -28.75 -8.46 -19.04
C VAL A 321 -28.51 -7.84 -17.66
N VAL A 322 -28.49 -6.51 -17.57
CA VAL A 322 -28.40 -5.81 -16.27
C VAL A 322 -29.58 -6.18 -15.37
N ASP A 323 -30.80 -6.14 -15.91
CA ASP A 323 -32.01 -6.53 -15.19
C ASP A 323 -31.92 -7.98 -14.70
N GLU A 324 -31.45 -8.91 -15.55
CA GLU A 324 -31.25 -10.32 -15.18
C GLU A 324 -30.25 -10.50 -14.02
N ILE A 325 -29.13 -9.77 -14.04
CA ILE A 325 -28.09 -9.82 -12.98
C ILE A 325 -28.69 -9.34 -11.65
N ILE A 326 -29.47 -8.26 -11.69
CA ILE A 326 -30.10 -7.68 -10.50
C ILE A 326 -31.19 -8.61 -9.96
N ASP A 327 -32.11 -9.06 -10.81
CA ASP A 327 -33.24 -9.91 -10.43
C ASP A 327 -32.77 -11.24 -9.80
N ARG A 328 -31.66 -11.79 -10.30
CA ARG A 328 -31.07 -13.02 -9.79
C ARG A 328 -30.08 -12.80 -8.64
N GLN A 329 -29.88 -11.56 -8.21
CA GLN A 329 -28.95 -11.17 -7.15
C GLN A 329 -27.52 -11.71 -7.38
N MET A 330 -27.09 -11.72 -8.66
CA MET A 330 -25.78 -12.23 -9.06
C MET A 330 -24.64 -11.27 -8.71
N LEU A 331 -24.95 -9.98 -8.56
CA LEU A 331 -24.03 -8.92 -8.17
C LEU A 331 -24.58 -8.21 -6.94
N GLU A 332 -23.77 -8.13 -5.88
CA GLU A 332 -24.14 -7.48 -4.62
C GLU A 332 -23.09 -6.43 -4.24
N VAL A 333 -23.50 -5.21 -3.92
CA VAL A 333 -22.60 -4.14 -3.46
C VAL A 333 -22.84 -3.88 -1.97
N LEU A 334 -21.81 -4.04 -1.16
CA LEU A 334 -21.88 -3.95 0.30
C LEU A 334 -20.84 -2.99 0.87
N PRO A 335 -21.11 -2.36 2.03
CA PRO A 335 -20.08 -1.65 2.76
C PRO A 335 -19.06 -2.64 3.34
N LEU A 336 -17.79 -2.25 3.38
CA LEU A 336 -16.70 -3.11 3.88
C LEU A 336 -16.94 -3.64 5.30
N THR A 337 -17.67 -2.91 6.14
CA THR A 337 -18.02 -3.31 7.52
C THR A 337 -18.78 -4.65 7.58
N HIS A 338 -19.51 -5.01 6.52
CA HIS A 338 -20.29 -6.24 6.46
C HIS A 338 -19.44 -7.51 6.27
N ILE A 339 -18.12 -7.39 6.08
CA ILE A 339 -17.26 -8.57 5.92
C ILE A 339 -16.96 -9.27 7.25
N ARG A 340 -17.08 -8.56 8.38
CA ARG A 340 -16.76 -9.10 9.70
C ARG A 340 -17.72 -10.22 10.08
N GLY A 341 -17.17 -11.36 10.52
CA GLY A 341 -17.96 -12.51 10.96
C GLY A 341 -18.54 -13.37 9.83
N ARG A 342 -18.18 -13.13 8.57
CA ARG A 342 -18.58 -13.96 7.43
C ARG A 342 -17.48 -14.92 7.00
N SER A 343 -17.84 -15.96 6.26
CA SER A 343 -16.92 -16.72 5.41
C SER A 343 -17.50 -16.72 4.01
N LEU A 344 -16.74 -16.23 3.03
CA LEU A 344 -17.18 -16.04 1.66
C LEU A 344 -16.76 -17.25 0.83
N HIS A 345 -17.68 -18.19 0.64
CA HIS A 345 -17.48 -19.41 -0.17
C HIS A 345 -18.19 -19.28 -1.51
N ASP A 346 -17.65 -19.93 -2.54
CA ASP A 346 -18.19 -19.94 -3.90
C ASP A 346 -18.46 -18.51 -4.44
N ALA A 347 -17.59 -17.56 -4.14
CA ALA A 347 -17.82 -16.14 -4.42
C ALA A 347 -16.64 -15.47 -5.13
N PHE A 348 -16.95 -14.58 -6.07
CA PHE A 348 -16.00 -13.66 -6.66
C PHE A 348 -16.06 -12.32 -5.92
N VAL A 349 -15.07 -12.04 -5.09
CA VAL A 349 -15.08 -10.89 -4.19
C VAL A 349 -14.23 -9.77 -4.77
N ILE A 350 -14.78 -8.57 -4.86
CA ILE A 350 -14.06 -7.36 -5.28
C ILE A 350 -13.99 -6.43 -4.08
N VAL A 351 -12.80 -5.98 -3.71
CA VAL A 351 -12.58 -4.98 -2.66
C VAL A 351 -12.04 -3.76 -3.36
N ASP A 352 -12.91 -2.77 -3.52
CA ASP A 352 -12.59 -1.57 -4.27
C ASP A 352 -12.01 -0.47 -3.39
N GLU A 353 -11.21 0.41 -4.00
CA GLU A 353 -10.49 1.48 -3.30
C GLU A 353 -9.56 0.98 -2.17
N ALA A 354 -8.89 -0.16 -2.37
CA ALA A 354 -8.09 -0.82 -1.32
C ALA A 354 -6.88 0.01 -0.83
N GLN A 355 -6.46 1.07 -1.55
CA GLN A 355 -5.42 2.01 -1.09
C GLN A 355 -5.80 2.75 0.21
N SER A 356 -7.09 2.81 0.49
CA SER A 356 -7.67 3.53 1.62
C SER A 356 -7.79 2.66 2.89
N LEU A 357 -7.42 1.38 2.78
CA LEU A 357 -7.53 0.38 3.83
C LEU A 357 -6.21 0.17 4.56
N GLU A 358 -6.28 0.14 5.89
CA GLU A 358 -5.16 -0.28 6.74
C GLU A 358 -4.87 -1.78 6.58
N ARG A 359 -3.63 -2.18 6.86
CA ARG A 359 -3.20 -3.59 6.76
C ARG A 359 -4.06 -4.55 7.58
N ASN A 360 -4.42 -4.18 8.81
CA ASN A 360 -5.26 -5.05 9.66
C ASN A 360 -6.66 -5.27 9.07
N VAL A 361 -7.19 -4.26 8.36
CA VAL A 361 -8.48 -4.39 7.66
C VAL A 361 -8.33 -5.29 6.44
N LEU A 362 -7.27 -5.12 5.64
CA LEU A 362 -6.97 -6.02 4.51
C LEU A 362 -6.78 -7.48 4.97
N LEU A 363 -6.08 -7.71 6.08
CA LEU A 363 -5.94 -9.06 6.67
C LEU A 363 -7.30 -9.60 7.12
N THR A 364 -8.16 -8.76 7.69
CA THR A 364 -9.53 -9.15 8.06
C THR A 364 -10.33 -9.54 6.83
N VAL A 365 -10.14 -8.89 5.69
CA VAL A 365 -10.83 -9.22 4.43
C VAL A 365 -10.29 -10.53 3.86
N LEU A 366 -8.97 -10.64 3.69
CA LEU A 366 -8.32 -11.80 3.07
C LEU A 366 -8.55 -13.09 3.87
N SER A 367 -8.57 -13.02 5.20
CA SER A 367 -8.85 -14.17 6.08
C SER A 367 -10.29 -14.69 6.01
N ARG A 368 -11.19 -14.00 5.30
CA ARG A 368 -12.62 -14.36 5.18
C ARG A 368 -12.93 -15.03 3.84
N ILE A 369 -11.96 -15.09 2.93
CA ILE A 369 -12.09 -15.76 1.64
C ILE A 369 -12.03 -17.26 1.89
N GLY A 370 -13.16 -17.93 1.65
CA GLY A 370 -13.34 -19.36 1.84
C GLY A 370 -12.98 -20.17 0.59
N ALA A 371 -13.27 -21.47 0.66
CA ALA A 371 -13.09 -22.38 -0.48
C ALA A 371 -13.86 -21.93 -1.73
N ASN A 372 -13.28 -22.23 -2.91
CA ASN A 372 -13.81 -21.89 -4.22
C ASN A 372 -14.16 -20.40 -4.39
N SER A 373 -13.36 -19.51 -3.80
CA SER A 373 -13.55 -18.08 -3.91
C SER A 373 -12.27 -17.41 -4.39
N LYS A 374 -12.45 -16.31 -5.11
CA LYS A 374 -11.39 -15.41 -5.55
C LYS A 374 -11.62 -14.03 -4.95
N VAL A 375 -10.54 -13.33 -4.60
CA VAL A 375 -10.60 -11.93 -4.18
C VAL A 375 -9.75 -11.05 -5.10
N VAL A 376 -10.35 -9.93 -5.53
CA VAL A 376 -9.71 -8.90 -6.34
C VAL A 376 -9.61 -7.62 -5.54
N LEU A 377 -8.40 -7.09 -5.37
CA LEU A 377 -8.12 -5.84 -4.67
C LEU A 377 -7.79 -4.77 -5.72
N THR A 378 -8.71 -3.83 -5.97
CA THR A 378 -8.45 -2.70 -6.87
C THR A 378 -7.95 -1.51 -6.06
N HIS A 379 -6.89 -0.85 -6.53
CA HIS A 379 -6.31 0.29 -5.82
C HIS A 379 -5.61 1.30 -6.72
N ASP A 380 -5.45 2.51 -6.20
CA ASP A 380 -4.65 3.59 -6.79
C ASP A 380 -3.69 4.16 -5.73
N VAL A 381 -2.42 3.75 -5.78
CA VAL A 381 -1.40 4.18 -4.81
C VAL A 381 -1.12 5.69 -4.92
N ALA A 382 -1.33 6.31 -6.08
CA ALA A 382 -1.09 7.74 -6.28
C ALA A 382 -2.17 8.61 -5.61
N GLN A 383 -3.35 8.07 -5.32
CA GLN A 383 -4.42 8.79 -4.62
C GLN A 383 -4.30 8.74 -3.09
N ARG A 384 -3.15 8.29 -2.55
CA ARG A 384 -2.92 8.14 -1.10
C ARG A 384 -2.65 9.44 -0.36
N ASP A 385 -2.37 10.52 -1.07
CA ASP A 385 -1.91 11.79 -0.49
C ASP A 385 -2.93 12.46 0.46
N ASN A 386 -4.20 12.02 0.43
CA ASN A 386 -5.28 12.48 1.33
C ASN A 386 -5.83 11.40 2.27
N LEU A 387 -5.16 10.25 2.43
CA LEU A 387 -5.70 9.09 3.16
C LEU A 387 -4.99 8.83 4.49
N ARG A 388 -5.77 8.38 5.49
CA ARG A 388 -5.36 8.07 6.88
C ARG A 388 -4.37 6.91 7.04
N VAL A 389 -3.83 6.38 5.95
CA VAL A 389 -2.99 5.16 5.92
C VAL A 389 -1.55 5.56 5.62
N GLY A 390 -0.62 5.22 6.52
CA GLY A 390 0.80 5.54 6.36
C GLY A 390 1.37 5.04 5.03
N ARG A 391 2.29 5.82 4.43
CA ARG A 391 2.85 5.63 3.06
C ARG A 391 3.32 4.20 2.73
N TYR A 392 3.73 3.42 3.73
CA TYR A 392 4.26 2.05 3.57
C TYR A 392 3.40 0.96 4.23
N ASP A 393 2.18 1.31 4.64
CA ASP A 393 1.21 0.38 5.20
C ASP A 393 0.08 0.07 4.19
N GLY A 394 -0.80 -0.87 4.52
CA GLY A 394 -1.98 -1.20 3.70
C GLY A 394 -1.63 -2.07 2.49
N ILE A 395 -2.16 -1.72 1.32
CA ILE A 395 -2.12 -2.58 0.13
C ILE A 395 -0.70 -2.81 -0.41
N VAL A 396 0.19 -1.82 -0.32
CA VAL A 396 1.59 -1.94 -0.78
C VAL A 396 2.33 -3.01 0.01
N ALA A 397 2.15 -3.04 1.33
CA ALA A 397 2.75 -4.06 2.19
C ALA A 397 2.22 -5.47 1.88
N VAL A 398 0.94 -5.60 1.49
CA VAL A 398 0.36 -6.89 1.07
C VAL A 398 0.99 -7.36 -0.25
N VAL A 399 1.11 -6.46 -1.24
CA VAL A 399 1.72 -6.78 -2.53
C VAL A 399 3.16 -7.27 -2.35
N GLU A 400 3.97 -6.55 -1.57
CA GLU A 400 5.37 -6.90 -1.37
C GLU A 400 5.52 -8.21 -0.59
N LYS A 401 4.65 -8.47 0.40
CA LYS A 401 4.72 -9.69 1.20
C LYS A 401 4.26 -10.94 0.45
N LEU A 402 3.32 -10.80 -0.49
CA LEU A 402 2.74 -11.92 -1.25
C LEU A 402 3.39 -12.11 -2.63
N LYS A 403 4.26 -11.20 -3.06
CA LYS A 403 5.01 -11.27 -4.32
C LYS A 403 5.63 -12.65 -4.55
N GLY A 404 5.33 -13.25 -5.71
CA GLY A 404 5.84 -14.55 -6.12
C GLY A 404 5.11 -15.76 -5.51
N HIS A 405 4.11 -15.57 -4.65
CA HIS A 405 3.31 -16.68 -4.12
C HIS A 405 2.34 -17.20 -5.20
N PRO A 406 2.19 -18.53 -5.41
CA PRO A 406 1.34 -19.08 -6.48
C PRO A 406 -0.15 -18.70 -6.42
N LEU A 407 -0.68 -18.38 -5.24
CA LEU A 407 -2.07 -17.91 -5.08
C LEU A 407 -2.24 -16.40 -5.26
N PHE A 408 -1.16 -15.63 -5.46
CA PHE A 408 -1.20 -14.18 -5.49
C PHE A 408 -0.63 -13.64 -6.79
N SER A 409 -1.33 -12.68 -7.40
CA SER A 409 -0.80 -11.90 -8.51
C SER A 409 -0.99 -10.41 -8.26
N HIS A 410 -0.13 -9.61 -8.87
CA HIS A 410 -0.25 -8.15 -8.91
C HIS A 410 -0.03 -7.67 -10.34
N VAL A 411 -0.82 -6.70 -10.78
CA VAL A 411 -0.59 -5.96 -12.03
C VAL A 411 -0.92 -4.49 -11.78
N THR A 412 -0.01 -3.60 -12.16
CA THR A 412 -0.24 -2.15 -12.18
C THR A 412 -0.57 -1.69 -13.60
N LEU A 413 -1.75 -1.11 -13.77
CA LEU A 413 -2.22 -0.53 -15.03
C LEU A 413 -1.74 0.93 -15.11
N THR A 414 -0.91 1.22 -16.12
CA THR A 414 -0.27 2.53 -16.30
C THR A 414 -1.04 3.41 -17.29
N ARG A 415 -1.58 2.82 -18.36
CA ARG A 415 -2.26 3.53 -19.44
C ARG A 415 -3.70 3.86 -19.10
N SER A 416 -4.03 5.15 -19.08
CA SER A 416 -5.41 5.62 -18.96
C SER A 416 -6.16 5.40 -20.28
N GLU A 417 -7.36 4.85 -20.19
CA GLU A 417 -8.24 4.61 -21.35
C GLU A 417 -9.39 5.64 -21.39
N ARG A 418 -9.21 6.77 -20.70
CA ARG A 418 -10.16 7.88 -20.67
C ARG A 418 -10.29 8.54 -22.04
N SER A 419 -11.44 9.19 -22.26
CA SER A 419 -11.64 10.00 -23.46
C SER A 419 -10.54 11.06 -23.61
N PRO A 420 -10.22 11.50 -24.84
CA PRO A 420 -9.22 12.55 -25.07
C PRO A 420 -9.48 13.81 -24.23
N VAL A 421 -10.75 14.13 -23.95
CA VAL A 421 -11.15 15.26 -23.09
C VAL A 421 -10.73 15.05 -21.64
N ALA A 422 -10.97 13.87 -21.08
CA ALA A 422 -10.62 13.58 -19.69
C ALA A 422 -9.11 13.37 -19.51
N ALA A 423 -8.39 12.91 -20.53
CA ALA A 423 -6.93 12.88 -20.55
C ALA A 423 -6.34 14.30 -20.51
N LEU A 424 -6.83 15.21 -21.37
CA LEU A 424 -6.40 16.61 -21.42
C LEU A 424 -6.61 17.33 -20.08
N VAL A 425 -7.77 17.13 -19.44
CA VAL A 425 -8.08 17.78 -18.15
C VAL A 425 -7.17 17.27 -17.03
N THR A 426 -6.91 15.96 -16.97
CA THR A 426 -5.97 15.37 -15.99
C THR A 426 -4.55 15.91 -16.21
N GLU A 427 -4.07 15.95 -17.45
CA GLU A 427 -2.74 16.48 -17.79
C GLU A 427 -2.61 17.97 -17.46
N MET A 428 -3.62 18.79 -17.79
CA MET A 428 -3.56 20.24 -17.58
C MET A 428 -3.78 20.68 -16.13
N LEU A 429 -4.47 19.89 -15.30
CA LEU A 429 -4.84 20.28 -13.94
C LEU A 429 -4.04 19.58 -12.83
N GLU A 430 -3.47 18.39 -13.07
CA GLU A 430 -2.65 17.70 -12.07
C GLU A 430 -1.18 18.21 -12.05
N ASP A 431 -0.70 18.86 -13.11
CA ASP A 431 0.65 19.45 -13.19
C ASP A 431 0.77 20.87 -12.58
N VAL A 432 -0.23 21.34 -11.84
CA VAL A 432 -0.11 22.61 -11.09
C VAL A 432 0.61 22.38 -9.76
N THR A 433 1.90 22.08 -9.85
CA THR A 433 2.86 22.33 -8.75
C THR A 433 3.25 23.80 -8.77
N LEU A 434 2.81 24.55 -7.76
CA LEU A 434 3.38 25.86 -7.38
C LEU A 434 4.60 25.68 -6.48
#